data_AF-A0A7C6ZIE0-F1
#
_entry.id   AF-A0A7C6ZIE0-F1
#
_cell.length_a   1.000
_cell.length_b   1.000
_cell.length_c   1.000
_cell.angle_alpha   90.00
_cell.angle_beta   90.00
_cell.angle_gamma   90.00
#
_symmetry.space_group_name_H-M   'P 1'
#
loop_
_entity.id
_entity.type
_entity.pdbx_description
1 polymer ?
#
loop_
_entity_poly.entity_id
_entity_poly.type
_entity_poly.pdbx_seq_one_letter_code
_entity_poly.pdbx_strand_id
1 'polypeptide(L)'
;MSLTIAKDRRHTCCGDGGPSTGAGRTNEDGMAAAARTDESPRTCTRESAAVFHFKGRVVRGSGRASFFTSLEWVKDKCKEEFGFTPYPGTLNVKLTPELQGIVKEIRRHSPVVFCPPRGSAFYPARACRVVVNGVRGIIVFPATQVNIHDSDTVEIMSDICLREALGVREGDEVSVEVKDGFLTEKG
;
A
#
# COMPACT_ATOMS: atom_id res chain seq x y z
N MET A 1 10.14 17.91 10.25
CA MET A 1 10.23 17.26 8.93
C MET A 1 8.82 17.15 8.38
N SER A 2 8.52 17.89 7.32
CA SER A 2 7.26 17.77 6.58
C SER A 2 7.50 16.85 5.38
N LEU A 3 6.47 16.16 4.91
CA LEU A 3 6.52 15.30 3.73
C LEU A 3 5.51 15.86 2.71
N THR A 4 5.94 16.08 1.48
CA THR A 4 5.07 16.57 0.40
C THR A 4 4.65 15.42 -0.53
N ILE A 5 3.37 15.40 -0.87
CA ILE A 5 2.69 14.31 -1.61
C ILE A 5 2.92 14.48 -3.11
N ALA A 6 3.42 13.44 -3.79
CA ALA A 6 3.19 13.27 -5.22
C ALA A 6 1.69 12.96 -5.40
N LYS A 7 0.90 13.95 -5.82
CA LYS A 7 -0.51 13.74 -6.17
C LYS A 7 -0.56 12.95 -7.47
N ASP A 8 -0.71 11.63 -7.37
CA ASP A 8 -1.40 10.90 -8.43
C ASP A 8 -2.25 9.73 -7.89
N ARG A 9 -3.47 9.65 -8.44
CA ARG A 9 -4.63 8.80 -8.13
C ARG A 9 -5.35 9.05 -6.79
N ARG A 10 -6.44 9.83 -6.89
CA ARG A 10 -7.56 9.79 -5.95
C ARG A 10 -8.18 8.38 -5.99
N HIS A 11 -8.08 7.64 -4.89
CA HIS A 11 -8.98 6.52 -4.63
C HIS A 11 -10.04 7.02 -3.64
N THR A 12 -11.18 7.46 -4.19
CA THR A 12 -12.38 7.76 -3.41
C THR A 12 -13.03 6.44 -3.03
N CYS A 13 -13.18 6.18 -1.73
CA CYS A 13 -14.14 5.20 -1.26
C CYS A 13 -15.51 5.56 -1.87
N CYS A 14 -16.15 4.61 -2.55
CA CYS A 14 -17.42 4.81 -3.23
C CYS A 14 -18.43 5.48 -2.30
N GLY A 15 -18.82 6.71 -2.62
CA GLY A 15 -19.99 7.36 -2.05
C GLY A 15 -21.25 6.78 -2.69
N ASP A 16 -22.23 6.46 -1.86
CA ASP A 16 -23.52 5.92 -2.24
C ASP A 16 -24.23 6.84 -3.27
N GLY A 17 -24.79 6.24 -4.32
CA GLY A 17 -25.59 6.93 -5.32
C GLY A 17 -26.95 7.38 -4.78
N GLY A 18 -27.36 8.59 -5.15
CA GLY A 18 -28.70 9.15 -5.00
C GLY A 18 -29.02 10.09 -6.17
N PRO A 19 -30.30 10.23 -6.58
CA PRO A 19 -30.66 10.56 -7.95
C PRO A 19 -30.59 12.06 -8.27
N SER A 20 -30.15 12.35 -9.49
CA SER A 20 -30.17 13.66 -10.13
C SER A 20 -31.56 14.01 -10.67
N THR A 21 -32.07 15.19 -10.35
CA THR A 21 -33.19 15.82 -11.05
C THR A 21 -32.74 17.12 -11.75
N GLY A 22 -32.78 17.10 -13.09
CA GLY A 22 -33.52 18.09 -13.90
C GLY A 22 -32.97 19.51 -14.14
N ALA A 23 -32.57 19.72 -15.40
CA ALA A 23 -32.91 20.85 -16.29
C ALA A 23 -32.07 22.15 -16.29
N GLY A 24 -31.54 22.48 -17.49
CA GLY A 24 -31.13 23.82 -17.92
C GLY A 24 -30.51 23.79 -19.33
N ARG A 25 -31.13 24.47 -20.29
CA ARG A 25 -30.86 24.42 -21.75
C ARG A 25 -29.92 25.55 -22.22
N THR A 26 -29.31 25.37 -23.42
CA THR A 26 -29.07 26.38 -24.50
C THR A 26 -28.08 27.54 -24.22
N ASN A 27 -27.21 28.07 -25.11
CA ASN A 27 -27.10 28.12 -26.59
C ASN A 27 -25.63 28.28 -27.04
N GLU A 28 -25.45 28.08 -28.35
CA GLU A 28 -24.29 28.29 -29.20
C GLU A 28 -24.02 29.78 -29.47
N ASP A 29 -22.75 30.15 -29.69
CA ASP A 29 -22.25 31.16 -30.66
C ASP A 29 -20.93 31.79 -30.18
N GLY A 30 -19.92 31.86 -31.08
CA GLY A 30 -18.80 32.79 -30.91
C GLY A 30 -17.43 32.25 -31.31
N MET A 31 -17.10 32.40 -32.59
CA MET A 31 -15.80 32.08 -33.19
C MET A 31 -14.81 33.25 -33.06
N ALA A 32 -13.51 32.90 -32.92
CA ALA A 32 -12.29 33.62 -33.30
C ALA A 32 -11.33 34.01 -32.17
N ALA A 33 -10.14 33.40 -32.16
CA ALA A 33 -8.85 34.05 -32.45
C ALA A 33 -7.69 33.13 -32.06
N ALA A 34 -6.71 33.03 -32.97
CA ALA A 34 -5.51 32.24 -32.82
C ALA A 34 -4.55 32.83 -31.78
N ALA A 35 -3.93 31.97 -30.97
CA ALA A 35 -2.65 32.25 -30.33
C ALA A 35 -1.81 30.96 -30.37
N ARG A 36 -0.70 31.02 -31.12
CA ARG A 36 0.36 30.03 -31.07
C ARG A 36 1.15 30.28 -29.79
N THR A 37 1.17 29.32 -28.88
CA THR A 37 2.22 29.22 -27.86
C THR A 37 2.82 27.82 -27.95
N ASP A 38 4.05 27.80 -28.43
CA ASP A 38 5.03 26.76 -28.24
C ASP A 38 5.08 26.33 -26.77
N GLU A 39 4.56 25.14 -26.45
CA GLU A 39 4.89 24.42 -25.22
C GLU A 39 5.50 23.08 -25.59
N SER A 40 6.82 23.12 -25.72
CA SER A 40 7.77 22.00 -25.65
C SER A 40 7.25 20.82 -24.79
N PRO A 41 7.45 19.55 -25.22
CA PRO A 41 7.00 18.40 -24.46
C PRO A 41 7.62 18.46 -23.07
N ARG A 42 6.77 18.58 -22.04
CA ARG A 42 7.19 18.48 -20.64
C ARG A 42 7.77 17.10 -20.44
N THR A 43 9.10 17.00 -20.52
CA THR A 43 9.85 15.83 -20.07
C THR A 43 9.42 15.55 -18.64
N CYS A 44 8.62 14.49 -18.47
CA CYS A 44 8.30 13.94 -17.16
C CYS A 44 9.60 13.32 -16.66
N THR A 45 10.45 14.14 -16.03
CA THR A 45 11.58 13.64 -15.26
C THR A 45 10.98 12.78 -14.18
N ARG A 46 11.17 11.46 -14.31
CA ARG A 46 10.74 10.46 -13.34
C ARG A 46 11.52 10.70 -12.06
N GLU A 47 11.00 11.59 -11.22
CA GLU A 47 11.57 11.94 -9.94
C GLU A 47 11.67 10.64 -9.14
N SER A 48 12.89 10.28 -8.76
CA SER A 48 13.18 9.01 -8.10
C SER A 48 12.42 8.97 -6.79
N ALA A 49 11.32 8.24 -6.75
CA ALA A 49 10.68 7.81 -5.51
C ALA A 49 11.78 7.31 -4.56
N ALA A 50 11.87 7.89 -3.36
CA ALA A 50 12.81 7.41 -2.37
C ALA A 50 12.46 5.95 -2.07
N VAL A 51 13.36 5.04 -2.44
CA VAL A 51 13.22 3.62 -2.13
C VAL A 51 13.74 3.43 -0.72
N PHE A 52 12.87 2.96 0.18
CA PHE A 52 13.27 2.69 1.56
C PHE A 52 13.64 1.23 1.73
N HIS A 53 14.76 1.00 2.43
CA HIS A 53 15.25 -0.34 2.73
C HIS A 53 15.44 -0.48 4.23
N PHE A 54 15.03 -1.61 4.78
CA PHE A 54 15.28 -1.94 6.17
C PHE A 54 15.57 -3.43 6.34
N LYS A 55 16.15 -3.76 7.49
CA LYS A 55 16.39 -5.13 7.92
C LYS A 55 15.53 -5.44 9.13
N GLY A 56 15.09 -6.67 9.25
CA GLY A 56 14.38 -7.15 10.42
C GLY A 56 14.60 -8.64 10.65
N ARG A 57 14.18 -9.14 11.81
CA ARG A 57 14.31 -10.55 12.16
C ARG A 57 13.00 -11.29 11.96
N VAL A 58 13.07 -12.46 11.36
CA VAL A 58 11.90 -13.33 11.22
C VAL A 58 11.47 -13.81 12.61
N VAL A 59 10.19 -13.65 12.92
CA VAL A 59 9.58 -14.11 14.18
C VAL A 59 8.39 -15.02 13.90
N ARG A 60 8.01 -15.84 14.89
CA ARG A 60 6.80 -16.65 14.79
C ARG A 60 5.56 -15.77 14.95
N GLY A 61 4.60 -15.93 14.03
CA GLY A 61 3.28 -15.29 14.13
C GLY A 61 2.29 -16.09 14.97
N SER A 62 1.12 -15.49 15.23
CA SER A 62 0.02 -16.15 15.98
C SER A 62 -0.72 -17.23 15.19
N GLY A 63 -0.34 -17.50 13.93
CA GLY A 63 -1.02 -18.44 13.03
C GLY A 63 -2.36 -17.94 12.46
N ARG A 64 -2.89 -16.83 12.99
CA ARG A 64 -4.19 -16.24 12.59
C ARG A 64 -4.18 -15.60 11.20
N ALA A 65 -3.01 -15.22 10.69
CA ALA A 65 -2.89 -14.59 9.38
C ALA A 65 -3.35 -15.49 8.23
N SER A 66 -3.19 -16.82 8.37
CA SER A 66 -3.65 -17.80 7.37
C SER A 66 -5.16 -17.70 7.09
N PHE A 67 -5.94 -17.46 8.15
CA PHE A 67 -7.39 -17.22 8.03
C PHE A 67 -7.66 -15.92 7.27
N PHE A 68 -7.00 -14.82 7.66
CA PHE A 68 -7.17 -13.52 7.01
C PHE A 68 -6.83 -13.57 5.50
N THR A 69 -5.69 -14.14 5.14
CA THR A 69 -5.26 -14.28 3.73
C THR A 69 -6.16 -15.20 2.92
N SER A 70 -6.95 -16.06 3.58
CA SER A 70 -7.87 -16.98 2.92
C SER A 70 -9.24 -16.38 2.62
N LEU A 71 -9.57 -15.19 3.15
CA LEU A 71 -10.84 -14.52 2.92
C LEU A 71 -10.96 -14.05 1.46
N GLU A 72 -12.08 -14.32 0.81
CA GLU A 72 -12.28 -13.97 -0.61
C GLU A 72 -12.11 -12.48 -0.89
N TRP A 73 -12.66 -11.61 -0.05
CA TRP A 73 -12.51 -10.15 -0.23
C TRP A 73 -11.05 -9.68 -0.10
N VAL A 74 -10.20 -10.40 0.66
CA VAL A 74 -8.75 -10.13 0.74
C VAL A 74 -8.07 -10.60 -0.54
N LYS A 75 -8.39 -11.81 -1.01
CA LYS A 75 -7.84 -12.36 -2.26
C LYS A 75 -8.19 -11.49 -3.46
N ASP A 76 -9.44 -11.06 -3.56
CA ASP A 76 -9.92 -10.20 -4.65
C ASP A 76 -9.22 -8.85 -4.62
N LYS A 77 -9.04 -8.25 -3.44
CA LYS A 77 -8.29 -7.00 -3.32
C LYS A 77 -6.82 -7.18 -3.71
N CYS A 78 -6.20 -8.30 -3.35
CA CYS A 78 -4.83 -8.61 -3.77
C CYS A 78 -4.72 -8.79 -5.29
N LYS A 79 -5.67 -9.47 -5.91
CA LYS A 79 -5.70 -9.65 -7.38
C LYS A 79 -5.88 -8.30 -8.09
N GLU A 80 -6.81 -7.48 -7.62
CA GLU A 80 -7.12 -6.17 -8.19
C GLU A 80 -5.94 -5.20 -8.09
N GLU A 81 -5.38 -5.04 -6.90
CA GLU A 81 -4.41 -3.98 -6.62
C GLU A 81 -2.96 -4.42 -6.86
N PHE A 82 -2.64 -5.70 -6.70
CA PHE A 82 -1.28 -6.21 -6.74
C PHE A 82 -1.06 -7.34 -7.74
N GLY A 83 -2.12 -7.84 -8.39
CA GLY A 83 -2.02 -8.84 -9.45
C GLY A 83 -1.69 -10.26 -8.97
N PHE A 84 -1.96 -10.59 -7.70
CA PHE A 84 -1.69 -11.93 -7.18
C PHE A 84 -2.76 -12.42 -6.18
N THR A 85 -2.84 -13.74 -5.99
CA THR A 85 -3.64 -14.36 -4.92
C THR A 85 -2.71 -14.73 -3.76
N PRO A 86 -2.96 -14.28 -2.53
CA PRO A 86 -2.06 -14.53 -1.41
C PRO A 86 -1.99 -16.01 -1.05
N TYR A 87 -0.78 -16.49 -0.75
CA TYR A 87 -0.56 -17.73 -0.05
C TYR A 87 -1.23 -17.68 1.34
N PRO A 88 -1.77 -18.80 1.86
CA PRO A 88 -2.34 -18.85 3.21
C PRO A 88 -1.29 -18.63 4.33
N GLY A 89 -1.06 -17.38 4.69
CA GLY A 89 -0.16 -16.99 5.79
C GLY A 89 0.66 -15.74 5.48
N THR A 90 1.47 -15.33 6.46
CA THR A 90 2.36 -14.17 6.39
C THR A 90 3.76 -14.53 6.88
N LEU A 91 4.76 -13.80 6.38
CA LEU A 91 6.07 -13.72 7.01
C LEU A 91 6.05 -12.58 8.03
N ASN A 92 6.29 -12.89 9.29
CA ASN A 92 6.32 -11.89 10.35
C ASN A 92 7.77 -11.45 10.58
N VAL A 93 8.01 -10.14 10.48
CA VAL A 93 9.34 -9.54 10.58
C VAL A 93 9.33 -8.52 11.70
N LYS A 94 10.13 -8.79 12.74
CA LYS A 94 10.37 -7.89 13.86
C LYS A 94 11.39 -6.82 13.47
N LEU A 95 11.02 -5.59 13.75
CA LEU A 95 11.73 -4.35 13.51
C LEU A 95 12.54 -3.97 14.74
N THR A 96 13.64 -3.25 14.52
CA THR A 96 14.35 -2.58 15.61
C THR A 96 13.58 -1.31 16.03
N PRO A 97 13.79 -0.80 17.25
CA PRO A 97 13.10 0.42 17.74
C PRO A 97 13.25 1.63 16.81
N GLU A 98 14.41 1.78 16.16
CA GLU A 98 14.72 2.89 15.26
C GLU A 98 13.87 2.86 13.97
N LEU A 99 13.44 1.67 13.55
CA LEU A 99 12.63 1.48 12.35
C LEU A 99 11.14 1.72 12.59
N GLN A 100 10.67 1.70 13.83
CA GLN A 100 9.25 1.84 14.15
C GLN A 100 8.68 3.20 13.70
N GLY A 101 9.46 4.28 13.82
CA GLY A 101 9.07 5.60 13.34
C GLY A 101 8.89 5.62 11.82
N ILE A 102 9.81 5.01 11.09
CA ILE A 102 9.76 4.97 9.63
C ILE A 102 8.61 4.11 9.13
N VAL A 103 8.36 2.97 9.78
CA VAL A 103 7.23 2.09 9.44
C VAL A 103 5.87 2.76 9.67
N LYS A 104 5.75 3.64 10.68
CA LYS A 104 4.56 4.49 10.84
C LYS A 104 4.36 5.41 9.64
N GLU A 105 5.43 6.02 9.13
CA GLU A 105 5.36 6.86 7.93
C GLU A 105 5.05 6.04 6.66
N ILE A 106 5.64 4.86 6.48
CA ILE A 106 5.32 3.95 5.37
C ILE A 106 3.82 3.64 5.37
N ARG A 107 3.30 3.26 6.53
CA ARG A 107 1.87 2.97 6.72
C ARG A 107 1.01 4.18 6.36
N ARG A 108 1.38 5.39 6.80
CA ARG A 108 0.64 6.63 6.53
C ARG A 108 0.59 6.97 5.04
N HIS A 109 1.61 6.58 4.28
CA HIS A 109 1.71 6.85 2.85
C HIS A 109 1.39 5.65 1.96
N SER A 110 1.09 4.49 2.55
CA SER A 110 0.74 3.27 1.82
C SER A 110 -0.49 3.51 0.93
N PRO A 111 -0.39 3.26 -0.39
CA PRO A 111 -1.38 3.75 -1.36
C PRO A 111 -2.68 2.94 -1.37
N VAL A 112 -2.63 1.67 -0.98
CA VAL A 112 -3.78 0.76 -1.07
C VAL A 112 -4.45 0.61 0.29
N VAL A 113 -5.78 0.58 0.29
CA VAL A 113 -6.61 0.31 1.47
C VAL A 113 -7.44 -0.94 1.24
N PHE A 114 -7.33 -1.89 2.17
CA PHE A 114 -8.20 -3.04 2.30
C PHE A 114 -9.42 -2.62 3.09
N CYS A 115 -10.55 -2.46 2.41
CA CYS A 115 -11.83 -2.13 3.04
C CYS A 115 -12.61 -3.43 3.28
N PRO A 116 -12.86 -3.80 4.54
CA PRO A 116 -13.62 -5.00 4.82
C PRO A 116 -15.11 -4.80 4.48
N PRO A 117 -15.86 -5.88 4.18
CA PRO A 117 -17.29 -5.79 3.92
C PRO A 117 -18.07 -5.17 5.09
N ARG A 118 -19.15 -4.43 4.77
CA ARG A 118 -20.05 -3.83 5.77
C ARG A 118 -20.57 -4.93 6.72
N GLY A 119 -20.53 -4.67 8.03
CA GLY A 119 -21.00 -5.58 9.07
C GLY A 119 -20.01 -6.70 9.45
N SER A 120 -18.82 -6.75 8.86
CA SER A 120 -17.78 -7.69 9.29
C SER A 120 -17.05 -7.21 10.55
N ALA A 121 -16.40 -8.14 11.27
CA ALA A 121 -15.59 -7.84 12.45
C ALA A 121 -14.16 -7.34 12.13
N PHE A 122 -13.86 -7.11 10.83
CA PHE A 122 -12.53 -6.67 10.39
C PHE A 122 -12.46 -5.14 10.32
N TYR A 123 -11.24 -4.63 10.45
CA TYR A 123 -10.95 -3.20 10.35
C TYR A 123 -10.18 -2.92 9.06
N PRO A 124 -10.24 -1.69 8.53
CA PRO A 124 -9.43 -1.30 7.39
C PRO A 124 -7.94 -1.53 7.62
N ALA A 125 -7.24 -1.97 6.59
CA ALA A 125 -5.79 -2.10 6.60
C ALA A 125 -5.19 -1.34 5.42
N ARG A 126 -3.97 -0.83 5.58
CA ARG A 126 -3.22 -0.22 4.49
C ARG A 126 -2.15 -1.17 4.00
N ALA A 127 -1.81 -1.10 2.72
CA ALA A 127 -0.80 -1.97 2.15
C ALA A 127 0.10 -1.25 1.14
N CYS A 128 1.33 -1.74 1.04
CA CYS A 128 2.31 -1.31 0.06
C CYS A 128 3.14 -2.48 -0.47
N ARG A 129 3.63 -2.34 -1.70
CA ARG A 129 4.52 -3.30 -2.36
C ARG A 129 5.89 -3.31 -1.71
N VAL A 130 6.42 -4.52 -1.56
CA VAL A 130 7.77 -4.74 -1.08
C VAL A 130 8.49 -5.83 -1.88
N VAL A 131 9.80 -5.86 -1.75
CA VAL A 131 10.65 -6.98 -2.12
C VAL A 131 11.42 -7.43 -0.88
N VAL A 132 11.24 -8.69 -0.49
CA VAL A 132 11.92 -9.30 0.66
C VAL A 132 12.95 -10.29 0.13
N ASN A 133 14.23 -10.03 0.35
CA ASN A 133 15.34 -10.86 -0.16
C ASN A 133 15.15 -11.26 -1.65
N GLY A 134 14.67 -10.34 -2.48
CA GLY A 134 14.43 -10.57 -3.92
C GLY A 134 13.05 -11.13 -4.30
N VAL A 135 12.23 -11.54 -3.34
CA VAL A 135 10.86 -12.04 -3.57
C VAL A 135 9.83 -10.94 -3.40
N ARG A 136 8.90 -10.82 -4.35
CA ARG A 136 7.83 -9.80 -4.31
C ARG A 136 6.80 -10.13 -3.24
N GLY A 137 6.28 -9.09 -2.61
CA GLY A 137 5.17 -9.21 -1.67
C GLY A 137 4.54 -7.86 -1.37
N ILE A 138 3.68 -7.84 -0.35
CA ILE A 138 3.11 -6.63 0.23
C ILE A 138 3.23 -6.67 1.74
N ILE A 139 3.46 -5.51 2.36
CA ILE A 139 3.20 -5.36 3.80
C ILE A 139 1.74 -5.00 3.98
N VAL A 140 1.07 -5.60 4.97
CA VAL A 140 -0.27 -5.20 5.40
C VAL A 140 -0.21 -4.61 6.81
N PHE A 141 -0.70 -3.38 6.96
CA PHE A 141 -0.74 -2.63 8.20
C PHE A 141 -2.17 -2.55 8.73
N PRO A 142 -2.54 -3.30 9.79
CA PRO A 142 -3.89 -3.23 10.37
C PRO A 142 -4.15 -1.84 10.98
N ALA A 143 -5.42 -1.40 11.03
CA ALA A 143 -5.81 -0.15 11.71
C ALA A 143 -5.19 -0.04 13.12
N THR A 144 -4.73 1.16 13.49
CA THR A 144 -3.98 1.42 14.74
C THR A 144 -4.78 1.00 15.97
N GLN A 145 -6.11 1.02 15.88
CA GLN A 145 -7.07 0.67 16.93
C GLN A 145 -7.14 -0.84 17.22
N VAL A 146 -6.59 -1.69 16.34
CA VAL A 146 -6.61 -3.16 16.48
C VAL A 146 -5.24 -3.80 16.28
N ASN A 147 -4.17 -3.04 16.46
CA ASN A 147 -2.84 -3.63 16.41
C ASN A 147 -2.61 -4.44 17.70
N ILE A 148 -3.00 -5.72 17.67
CA ILE A 148 -2.87 -6.68 18.78
C ILE A 148 -1.42 -7.21 18.86
N HIS A 149 -0.60 -6.94 17.84
CA HIS A 149 0.84 -7.18 17.86
C HIS A 149 1.56 -5.89 18.24
N ASP A 150 2.59 -6.03 19.08
CA ASP A 150 3.51 -4.97 19.43
C ASP A 150 3.89 -4.19 18.15
N SER A 151 3.98 -2.86 18.26
CA SER A 151 4.23 -1.95 17.13
C SER A 151 5.59 -2.16 16.43
N ASP A 152 6.27 -3.25 16.76
CA ASP A 152 7.58 -3.66 16.29
C ASP A 152 7.52 -4.76 15.23
N THR A 153 6.36 -5.29 14.83
CA THR A 153 6.30 -6.39 13.85
C THR A 153 5.48 -6.01 12.62
N VAL A 154 6.00 -6.33 11.43
CA VAL A 154 5.27 -6.22 10.16
C VAL A 154 4.93 -7.60 9.61
N GLU A 155 3.79 -7.70 8.95
CA GLU A 155 3.33 -8.92 8.31
C GLU A 155 3.41 -8.77 6.78
N ILE A 156 4.12 -9.70 6.13
CA ILE A 156 4.36 -9.67 4.69
C ILE A 156 3.62 -10.82 4.03
N MET A 157 2.80 -10.49 3.02
CA MET A 157 2.06 -11.44 2.18
C MET A 157 2.71 -11.55 0.81
N SER A 158 2.60 -12.73 0.20
CA SER A 158 3.07 -13.01 -1.16
C SER A 158 2.17 -14.08 -1.78
N ASP A 159 2.33 -14.37 -3.06
CA ASP A 159 1.68 -15.48 -3.77
C ASP A 159 2.26 -16.85 -3.40
N ILE A 160 3.41 -16.86 -2.73
CA ILE A 160 4.12 -18.07 -2.29
C ILE A 160 4.40 -18.06 -0.79
N CYS A 161 4.73 -19.23 -0.24
CA CYS A 161 5.21 -19.37 1.12
C CYS A 161 6.61 -18.72 1.26
N LEU A 162 6.66 -17.45 1.69
CA LEU A 162 7.92 -16.70 1.82
C LEU A 162 8.96 -17.41 2.69
N ARG A 163 8.53 -18.11 3.75
CA ARG A 163 9.44 -18.84 4.63
C ARG A 163 10.18 -19.95 3.89
N GLU A 164 9.45 -20.74 3.09
CA GLU A 164 10.01 -21.82 2.28
C GLU A 164 10.84 -21.28 1.12
N ALA A 165 10.30 -20.30 0.39
CA ALA A 165 10.96 -19.70 -0.77
C ALA A 165 12.29 -19.04 -0.43
N LEU A 166 12.40 -18.42 0.75
CA LEU A 166 13.62 -17.77 1.22
C LEU A 166 14.52 -18.70 2.07
N GLY A 167 14.03 -19.89 2.45
CA GLY A 167 14.76 -20.82 3.32
C GLY A 167 15.03 -20.29 4.73
N VAL A 168 14.22 -19.34 5.22
CA VAL A 168 14.46 -18.62 6.49
C VAL A 168 13.78 -19.25 7.70
N ARG A 169 14.44 -19.16 8.84
CA ARG A 169 13.99 -19.67 10.14
C ARG A 169 13.74 -18.51 11.10
N GLU A 170 13.10 -18.80 12.22
CA GLU A 170 12.96 -17.80 13.29
C GLU A 170 14.34 -17.33 13.77
N GLY A 171 14.50 -16.01 13.92
CA GLY A 171 15.76 -15.35 14.25
C GLY A 171 16.56 -14.86 13.05
N ASP A 172 16.33 -15.40 11.84
CA ASP A 172 17.05 -15.02 10.64
C ASP A 172 16.76 -13.57 10.23
N GLU A 173 17.77 -12.90 9.69
CA GLU A 173 17.64 -11.55 9.16
C GLU A 173 17.12 -11.57 7.72
N VAL A 174 16.15 -10.70 7.43
CA VAL A 174 15.65 -10.44 6.08
C VAL A 174 15.80 -8.96 5.75
N SER A 175 16.12 -8.68 4.49
CA SER A 175 16.13 -7.34 3.91
C SER A 175 14.82 -7.09 3.19
N VAL A 176 14.18 -5.96 3.50
CA VAL A 176 12.90 -5.53 2.94
C VAL A 176 13.10 -4.20 2.24
N GLU A 177 12.76 -4.17 0.96
CA GLU A 177 12.74 -2.97 0.13
C GLU A 177 11.30 -2.55 -0.15
N VAL A 178 10.94 -1.32 0.19
CA VAL A 178 9.60 -0.77 -0.07
C VAL A 178 9.59 -0.10 -1.45
N LYS A 179 8.70 -0.57 -2.32
CA LYS A 179 8.62 -0.18 -3.73
C LYS A 179 7.64 0.96 -4.00
N ASP A 180 6.62 1.10 -3.16
CA ASP A 180 5.69 2.22 -3.28
C ASP A 180 6.34 3.44 -2.60
N GLY A 181 6.73 4.42 -3.41
CA GLY A 181 7.49 5.59 -2.97
C GLY A 181 6.75 6.46 -1.96
N PHE A 182 7.49 6.98 -0.99
CA PHE A 182 7.09 8.11 -0.15
C PHE A 182 8.18 9.17 -0.24
N LEU A 183 7.82 10.39 -0.63
CA LEU A 183 8.76 11.49 -0.72
C LEU A 183 9.10 11.97 0.69
N THR A 184 10.31 11.68 1.15
CA THR A 184 10.88 12.36 2.30
C THR A 184 11.40 13.72 1.84
N GLU A 185 10.88 14.85 2.35
CA GLU A 185 11.53 16.14 2.09
C GLU A 185 12.92 16.12 2.73
N LYS A 186 13.94 16.51 1.96
CA LYS A 186 15.25 16.84 2.54
C LYS A 186 15.07 18.12 3.38
N GLY A 187 15.59 18.08 4.61
CA GLY A 187 15.50 19.16 5.58
C GLY A 187 16.19 20.45 5.14
#